data_AF-A0A0A8K7U0-F1
#
_entry.id   AF-A0A0A8K7U0-F1
#
_cell.length_a   1.000
_cell.length_b   1.000
_cell.length_c   1.000
_cell.angle_alpha   90.00
_cell.angle_beta   90.00
_cell.angle_gamma   90.00
#
_symmetry.space_group_name_H-M   'P 1'
#
loop_
_entity.id
_entity.type
_entity.pdbx_description
1 polymer ?
#
loop_
_entity_poly.entity_id
_entity_poly.type
_entity_poly.pdbx_seq_one_letter_code
_entity_poly.pdbx_strand_id
1 'polypeptide(L)' 'MAGDGNGLEPMTVTQATYLKTLADQMHDPKAFEHGLSRSEASRRIDVLREKIRIWELPPHTD' A
#
# COMPACT_ATOMS: atom_id res chain seq x y z
N MET A 1 -25.17 -12.76 10.50
CA MET A 1 -24.60 -13.54 9.38
C MET A 1 -23.42 -12.78 8.80
N ALA A 2 -22.39 -13.53 8.35
CA ALA A 2 -21.01 -13.13 8.00
C ALA A 2 -20.13 -12.91 9.26
N GLY A 3 -19.27 -13.83 9.69
CA GLY A 3 -18.53 -14.84 8.96
C GLY A 3 -17.05 -14.50 9.09
N ASP A 4 -16.40 -15.10 10.07
CA ASP A 4 -14.95 -15.09 10.28
C ASP A 4 -14.25 -15.48 8.96
N GLY A 5 -13.51 -14.53 8.39
CA GLY A 5 -12.86 -14.69 7.09
C GLY A 5 -11.56 -13.91 7.06
N ASN A 6 -10.54 -14.51 7.66
CA ASN A 6 -9.11 -14.27 7.42
C ASN A 6 -8.89 -13.54 6.09
N GLY A 7 -8.34 -12.32 6.09
CA GLY A 7 -8.27 -11.41 4.93
C GLY A 7 -7.34 -11.85 3.78
N LEU A 8 -7.51 -13.12 3.39
CA LEU A 8 -7.06 -13.84 2.22
C LEU A 8 -7.86 -13.49 0.97
N GLU A 9 -8.90 -12.65 1.08
CA GLU A 9 -9.59 -12.10 -0.09
C GLU A 9 -8.54 -11.52 -1.05
N PRO A 10 -8.66 -11.72 -2.37
CA PRO A 10 -7.72 -11.15 -3.31
C PRO A 10 -7.71 -9.62 -3.20
N MET A 11 -6.55 -9.01 -3.46
CA MET A 11 -6.42 -7.56 -3.54
C MET A 11 -7.48 -6.98 -4.49
N THR A 12 -8.22 -5.98 -3.99
CA THR A 12 -9.20 -5.27 -4.81
C THR A 12 -8.51 -4.38 -5.84
N VAL A 13 -9.17 -4.12 -6.97
CA VAL A 13 -8.67 -3.21 -8.02
C VAL A 13 -8.34 -1.81 -7.45
N THR A 14 -9.12 -1.35 -6.47
CA THR A 14 -8.88 -0.09 -5.75
C THR A 14 -7.53 -0.11 -5.02
N GLN A 15 -7.26 -1.17 -4.26
CA GLN A 15 -5.97 -1.31 -3.57
C GLN A 15 -4.82 -1.48 -4.56
N ALA A 16 -5.01 -2.21 -5.65
CA ALA A 16 -3.99 -2.37 -6.68
C ALA A 16 -3.60 -1.02 -7.30
N THR A 17 -4.60 -0.22 -7.68
CA THR A 17 -4.38 1.13 -8.23
C THR A 17 -3.64 2.01 -7.22
N TYR A 18 -4.08 2.01 -5.96
CA TYR A 18 -3.45 2.83 -4.93
C TYR A 18 -2.02 2.40 -4.62
N LEU A 19 -1.78 1.11 -4.44
CA LEU A 19 -0.44 0.53 -4.24
C LEU A 19 0.49 0.87 -5.40
N LYS A 20 0.00 0.76 -6.64
CA LYS A 20 0.76 1.11 -7.85
C LYS A 20 1.16 2.59 -7.86
N THR A 21 0.26 3.50 -7.51
CA THR A 21 0.57 4.93 -7.43
C THR A 21 1.62 5.23 -6.35
N LEU A 22 1.54 4.57 -5.20
CA LEU A 22 2.55 4.73 -4.13
C LEU A 22 3.91 4.15 -4.53
N ALA A 23 3.92 2.99 -5.19
CA ALA A 23 5.11 2.37 -5.74
C ALA A 23 5.78 3.29 -6.79
N ASP A 24 5.00 3.90 -7.68
CA ASP A 24 5.50 4.84 -8.70
C ASP A 24 6.10 6.11 -8.07
N GLN A 25 5.44 6.69 -7.06
CA GLN A 25 5.95 7.86 -6.31
C GLN A 25 7.28 7.59 -5.61
N MET A 26 7.44 6.40 -5.03
CA MET A 26 8.71 5.98 -4.42
C MET A 26 9.72 5.46 -5.45
N HIS A 27 9.35 5.41 -6.73
CA HIS A 27 10.10 4.76 -7.81
C HIS A 27 10.50 3.31 -7.47
N ASP A 28 9.68 2.61 -6.68
CA ASP A 28 9.91 1.26 -6.19
C ASP A 28 8.89 0.27 -6.77
N PRO A 29 9.13 -0.28 -7.97
CA PRO A 29 8.22 -1.23 -8.60
C PRO A 29 8.14 -2.56 -7.85
N LYS A 30 9.06 -2.84 -6.91
CA LYS A 30 9.05 -4.05 -6.08
C LYS A 30 8.00 -3.99 -4.98
N ALA A 31 7.51 -2.81 -4.64
CA ALA A 31 6.46 -2.63 -3.64
C ALA A 31 5.07 -3.04 -4.14
N PHE A 32 4.89 -3.19 -5.46
CA PHE A 32 3.65 -3.66 -6.08
C PHE A 32 3.73 -5.14 -6.48
N GLU A 33 2.81 -5.97 -6.00
CA GLU A 33 2.69 -7.39 -6.36
C GLU A 33 1.26 -7.77 -6.77
N HIS A 34 1.12 -8.58 -7.82
CA HIS A 34 -0.17 -8.97 -8.41
C HIS A 34 -0.87 -10.14 -7.70
N GLY A 35 -0.24 -10.74 -6.69
CA GLY A 35 -0.78 -11.90 -5.95
C GLY A 35 -1.15 -11.59 -4.49
N LEU A 36 -1.21 -10.32 -4.11
CA LEU A 36 -1.46 -9.92 -2.73
C LEU A 36 -2.91 -10.16 -2.35
N SER A 37 -3.14 -10.55 -1.10
CA SER A 37 -4.47 -10.50 -0.49
C SER A 37 -4.81 -9.07 -0.07
N ARG A 38 -6.09 -8.78 0.12
CA ARG A 38 -6.63 -7.50 0.56
C ARG A 38 -5.93 -6.99 1.82
N SER A 39 -5.69 -7.85 2.81
CA SER A 39 -4.94 -7.48 4.02
C SER A 39 -3.50 -7.12 3.72
N GLU A 40 -2.86 -7.92 2.88
CA GLU A 40 -1.44 -7.77 2.54
C GLU A 40 -1.19 -6.51 1.69
N ALA A 41 -2.08 -6.25 0.72
CA ALA A 41 -2.10 -5.03 -0.06
C ALA A 41 -2.33 -3.80 0.84
N SER A 42 -3.30 -3.87 1.77
CA SER A 42 -3.56 -2.79 2.73
C SER A 42 -2.33 -2.48 3.57
N ARG A 43 -1.61 -3.51 4.04
CA ARG A 43 -0.41 -3.33 4.85
C ARG A 43 0.74 -2.68 4.07
N ARG A 44 0.97 -3.12 2.83
CA ARG A 44 1.99 -2.53 1.94
C ARG A 44 1.65 -1.07 1.59
N ILE A 45 0.38 -0.78 1.31
CA ILE A 45 -0.12 0.58 1.10
C ILE A 45 0.21 1.46 2.29
N ASP A 46 -0.07 1.01 3.52
CA ASP A 46 0.14 1.79 4.74
C ASP A 46 1.62 2.14 4.94
N VAL A 47 2.50 1.14 4.77
CA VAL A 47 3.97 1.30 4.86
C VAL A 47 4.49 2.29 3.80
N LEU A 48 4.05 2.16 2.54
CA LEU A 48 4.46 3.08 1.49
C LEU A 48 3.94 4.49 1.73
N ARG A 49 2.70 4.63 2.19
CA ARG A 49 2.09 5.93 2.47
C ARG A 49 2.80 6.65 3.62
N GLU A 50 3.18 5.92 4.66
CA GLU A 50 4.00 6.45 5.76
C GLU A 50 5.38 6.90 5.24
N LYS A 51 6.06 6.08 4.43
CA LYS A 51 7.34 6.45 3.81
C LYS A 51 7.21 7.70 2.95
N ILE A 52 6.21 7.75 2.08
CA ILE A 52 5.91 8.89 1.23
C ILE A 52 5.67 10.13 2.09
N ARG A 53 4.83 10.03 3.12
CA ARG A 53 4.59 11.13 4.06
C ARG A 53 5.89 11.64 4.70
N ILE A 54 6.79 10.74 5.09
CA ILE A 54 8.10 11.10 5.67
C ILE A 54 9.02 11.75 4.62
N TRP A 55 8.96 11.30 3.37
CA TRP A 55 9.74 11.84 2.25
C TRP A 55 9.21 13.17 1.70
N GLU A 56 7.89 13.36 1.70
CA GLU A 56 7.20 14.56 1.24
C GLU A 56 7.18 15.67 2.30
N LEU A 57 7.45 15.34 3.58
CA LEU A 57 7.71 16.33 4.62
C LEU A 57 8.99 17.10 4.26
N PRO A 58 8.91 18.40 3.97
CA PRO A 58 10.12 19.17 3.70
C PRO A 58 10.94 19.29 5.00
N PRO A 59 12.28 19.31 4.93
CA PRO A 59 13.09 19.64 6.09
C PRO A 59 12.95 21.16 6.34
N HIS A 60 11.99 21.57 7.15
CA HIS A 60 12.05 22.86 7.84
C HIS A 60 12.33 22.55 9.31
N THR A 61 13.62 22.45 9.66
CA THR A 61 14.38 23.54 10.30
C THR A 61 13.97 23.66 11.77
N ASP A 62 14.77 23.05 12.65
CA ASP A 62 15.05 23.57 13.99
C ASP A 62 15.70 24.95 13.87
#